data_AF-F9W5F1-F1
#
_entry.id   AF-F9W5F1-F1
#
_cell.length_a   1.000
_cell.length_b   1.000
_cell.length_c   1.000
_cell.angle_alpha   90.00
_cell.angle_beta   90.00
_cell.angle_gamma   90.00
#
_symmetry.space_group_name_H-M   'P 1'
#
loop_
_entity.id
_entity.type
_entity.pdbx_description
1 polymer ?
#
loop_
_entity_poly.entity_id
_entity_poly.type
_entity_poly.pdbx_seq_one_letter_code
_entity_poly.pdbx_strand_id
1 'polypeptide(L)'
;MQSSVDIAGLLVQYFRGSAEERSVITATHPSVFTEGVVEELDNAFALLMEAHHQAREACRVIDDITDEHELPRALRMTPKELNELDVKEEVMIKRFAEKVAVYLSLGDVPNCGDCDEVLPQQTSTATAPPWHKEASLVLNVLSFLSLKFILRVAEDVCRDWREWLFCPEVSKDFWHTSVLREYQECIDLLSLSAGEGICNGDWRTLAMVCCADDDDDESCDETV
;
A
#
# COMPACT_ATOMS: atom_id res chain seq x y z
N MET A 1 21.72 -15.46 30.33
CA MET A 1 21.69 -15.30 28.86
C MET A 1 20.80 -16.40 28.30
N GLN A 2 19.49 -16.19 28.28
CA GLN A 2 18.60 -16.97 27.41
C GLN A 2 18.92 -16.55 25.98
N SER A 3 19.33 -17.49 25.14
CA SER A 3 19.67 -17.18 23.75
C SER A 3 18.46 -16.54 23.08
N SER A 4 18.68 -15.49 22.31
CA SER A 4 17.66 -14.79 21.47
C SER A 4 16.78 -15.74 20.63
N VAL A 5 17.22 -16.98 20.45
CA VAL A 5 16.52 -18.08 19.78
C VAL A 5 15.28 -18.60 20.53
N ASP A 6 15.03 -18.28 21.80
CA ASP A 6 13.90 -18.86 22.55
C ASP A 6 12.70 -17.90 22.78
N ILE A 7 12.92 -16.57 22.80
CA ILE A 7 11.84 -15.61 23.09
C ILE A 7 10.83 -15.53 21.93
N ALA A 8 11.30 -15.44 20.68
CA ALA A 8 10.41 -15.42 19.52
C ALA A 8 9.59 -16.73 19.41
N GLY A 9 10.19 -17.87 19.79
CA GLY A 9 9.50 -19.15 19.87
C GLY A 9 8.40 -19.16 20.94
N LEU A 10 8.68 -18.61 22.12
CA LEU A 10 7.70 -18.47 23.20
C LEU A 10 6.53 -17.57 22.82
N LEU A 11 6.79 -16.47 22.10
CA LEU A 11 5.73 -15.59 21.59
C LEU A 11 4.84 -16.31 20.57
N VAL A 12 5.43 -17.11 19.67
CA VAL A 12 4.65 -17.94 18.73
C VAL A 12 3.77 -18.95 19.47
N GLN A 13 4.31 -19.62 20.50
CA GLN A 13 3.54 -20.55 21.32
C GLN A 13 2.40 -19.83 22.04
N TYR A 14 2.64 -18.62 22.55
CA TYR A 14 1.62 -17.80 23.16
C TYR A 14 0.48 -17.47 22.18
N PHE A 15 0.78 -16.97 20.98
CA PHE A 15 -0.27 -16.66 19.99
C PHE A 15 -1.09 -17.88 19.57
N ARG A 16 -0.44 -19.05 19.42
CA ARG A 16 -1.11 -20.30 19.02
C ARG A 16 -1.85 -21.00 20.16
N GLY A 17 -1.52 -20.67 21.41
CA GLY A 17 -2.10 -21.32 22.57
C GLY A 17 -3.54 -20.90 22.80
N SER A 18 -4.34 -21.83 23.30
CA SER A 18 -5.62 -21.57 23.97
C SER A 18 -5.43 -20.69 25.20
N ALA A 19 -6.52 -20.14 25.76
CA ALA A 19 -6.46 -19.30 26.96
C ALA A 19 -5.75 -19.99 28.14
N GLU A 20 -5.96 -21.30 28.30
CA GLU A 20 -5.29 -22.10 29.33
C GLU A 20 -3.79 -22.23 29.05
N GLU A 21 -3.40 -22.53 27.82
CA GLU A 21 -1.99 -22.64 27.42
C GLU A 21 -1.26 -21.30 27.53
N ARG A 22 -1.91 -20.20 27.13
CA ARG A 22 -1.40 -18.83 27.30
C ARG A 22 -1.15 -18.53 28.78
N SER A 23 -2.09 -18.87 29.66
CA SER A 23 -1.93 -18.68 31.11
C SER A 23 -0.77 -19.51 31.69
N VAL A 24 -0.55 -20.74 31.20
CA VAL A 24 0.60 -21.56 31.61
C VAL A 24 1.92 -20.96 31.11
N ILE A 25 1.97 -20.51 29.85
CA ILE A 25 3.18 -19.91 29.25
C ILE A 25 3.58 -18.64 29.99
N THR A 26 2.63 -17.75 30.29
CA THR A 26 2.88 -16.50 31.02
C THR A 26 3.36 -16.77 32.45
N ALA A 27 2.74 -17.72 33.15
CA ALA A 27 3.15 -18.12 34.49
C ALA A 27 4.55 -18.77 34.53
N THR A 28 4.94 -19.49 33.46
CA THR A 28 6.22 -20.19 33.36
C THR A 28 7.37 -19.24 33.00
N HIS A 29 7.09 -18.13 32.30
CA HIS A 29 8.11 -17.18 31.82
C HIS A 29 7.81 -15.72 32.24
N PRO A 30 7.69 -15.43 33.55
CA PRO A 30 7.26 -14.12 34.05
C PRO A 30 8.25 -12.98 33.76
N SER A 31 9.51 -13.30 33.43
CA SER A 31 10.51 -12.30 33.01
C SER A 31 10.31 -11.80 31.57
N VAL A 32 9.54 -12.53 30.76
CA VAL A 32 9.23 -12.20 29.36
C VAL A 32 7.80 -11.69 29.24
N PHE A 33 6.86 -12.33 29.93
CA PHE A 33 5.44 -12.00 29.91
C PHE A 33 5.04 -11.19 31.14
N THR A 34 5.47 -9.93 31.19
CA THR A 34 4.95 -8.97 32.17
C THR A 34 3.51 -8.58 31.80
N GLU A 35 2.74 -8.07 32.76
CA GLU A 35 1.33 -7.69 32.54
C GLU A 35 1.15 -6.77 31.32
N GLY A 36 1.99 -5.74 31.19
CA GLY A 36 1.96 -4.86 30.01
C GLY A 36 2.38 -5.53 28.70
N VAL A 37 3.30 -6.49 28.73
CA VAL A 37 3.68 -7.24 27.51
C VAL A 37 2.54 -8.17 27.08
N VAL A 38 1.86 -8.81 28.03
CA VAL A 38 0.70 -9.67 27.76
C VAL A 38 -0.44 -8.85 27.16
N GLU A 39 -0.74 -7.69 27.73
CA GLU A 39 -1.76 -6.78 27.19
C GLU A 39 -1.45 -6.36 25.74
N GLU A 40 -0.21 -5.95 25.47
CA GLU A 40 0.21 -5.57 24.11
C GLU A 40 0.18 -6.75 23.13
N LEU A 41 0.51 -7.97 23.58
CA LEU A 41 0.43 -9.16 22.73
C LEU A 41 -1.02 -9.53 22.41
N ASP A 42 -1.93 -9.45 23.38
CA ASP A 42 -3.35 -9.69 23.15
C ASP A 42 -3.96 -8.61 22.24
N ASN A 43 -3.58 -7.34 22.41
CA ASN A 43 -3.97 -6.25 21.51
C ASN A 43 -3.43 -6.47 20.09
N ALA A 44 -2.15 -6.83 19.95
CA ALA A 44 -1.55 -7.14 18.66
C ALA A 44 -2.24 -8.33 17.98
N PHE A 45 -2.63 -9.37 18.75
CA PHE A 45 -3.41 -10.49 18.21
C PHE A 45 -4.77 -10.03 17.69
N ALA A 46 -5.49 -9.22 18.48
CA ALA A 46 -6.80 -8.70 18.10
C ALA A 46 -6.72 -7.85 16.84
N LEU A 47 -5.74 -6.96 16.74
CA LEU A 47 -5.49 -6.13 15.55
C LEU A 47 -5.16 -6.97 14.31
N LEU A 48 -4.36 -8.02 14.46
CA LEU A 48 -4.04 -8.93 13.36
C LEU A 48 -5.28 -9.68 12.85
N MET A 49 -6.13 -10.16 13.77
CA MET A 49 -7.37 -10.86 13.41
C MET A 49 -8.38 -9.92 12.75
N GLU A 50 -8.50 -8.69 13.24
CA GLU A 50 -9.35 -7.67 12.65
C GLU A 50 -8.89 -7.30 11.23
N ALA A 51 -7.59 -7.07 11.03
CA ALA A 51 -7.03 -6.80 9.71
C ALA A 51 -7.26 -7.94 8.72
N HIS A 52 -7.16 -9.20 9.18
CA HIS A 52 -7.45 -10.37 8.36
C HIS A 52 -8.94 -10.47 7.99
N HIS A 53 -9.83 -10.14 8.93
CA HIS A 53 -11.27 -10.09 8.68
C HIS A 53 -11.59 -9.03 7.61
N GLN A 54 -11.10 -7.81 7.78
CA GLN A 54 -11.30 -6.71 6.85
C GLN A 54 -10.77 -7.01 5.45
N ALA A 55 -9.59 -7.63 5.35
CA ALA A 55 -9.03 -8.07 4.06
C ALA A 55 -9.95 -9.05 3.34
N ARG A 56 -10.51 -10.03 4.07
CA ARG A 56 -11.49 -10.99 3.51
C ARG A 56 -12.79 -10.33 3.10
N GLU A 57 -13.30 -9.39 3.89
CA GLU A 57 -14.51 -8.65 3.54
C GLU A 57 -14.30 -7.78 2.30
N ALA A 58 -13.17 -7.09 2.18
CA ALA A 58 -12.84 -6.32 0.99
C ALA A 58 -12.77 -7.20 -0.27
N CYS A 59 -12.18 -8.39 -0.18
CA CYS A 59 -12.15 -9.35 -1.29
C CYS A 59 -13.57 -9.75 -1.72
N ARG A 60 -14.46 -10.04 -0.75
CA ARG A 60 -15.86 -10.38 -1.05
C ARG A 60 -16.59 -9.23 -1.73
N VAL A 61 -16.41 -8.00 -1.26
CA VAL A 61 -17.03 -6.82 -1.86
C VAL A 61 -16.58 -6.63 -3.31
N ILE A 62 -15.30 -6.86 -3.61
CA ILE A 62 -14.77 -6.80 -4.99
C ILE A 62 -15.45 -7.86 -5.86
N ASP A 63 -15.56 -9.09 -5.36
CA ASP A 63 -16.21 -10.19 -6.09
C ASP A 63 -17.71 -9.89 -6.32
N ASP A 64 -18.42 -9.41 -5.29
CA ASP A 64 -19.85 -9.06 -5.35
C ASP A 64 -20.11 -7.93 -6.36
N ILE A 65 -19.29 -6.86 -6.37
CA ILE A 65 -19.41 -5.76 -7.35
C ILE A 65 -19.15 -6.27 -8.76
N THR A 66 -18.14 -7.13 -8.92
CA THR A 66 -17.78 -7.70 -10.22
C THR A 66 -18.90 -8.58 -10.77
N ASP A 67 -19.59 -9.32 -9.91
CA ASP A 67 -20.76 -10.13 -10.25
C ASP A 67 -22.00 -9.27 -10.54
N GLU A 68 -22.31 -8.28 -9.69
CA GLU A 68 -23.48 -7.40 -9.82
C GLU A 68 -23.47 -6.58 -11.12
N HIS A 69 -22.28 -6.14 -11.54
CA HIS A 69 -22.12 -5.25 -12.70
C HIS A 69 -21.68 -5.99 -13.98
N GLU A 70 -21.72 -7.33 -13.98
CA GLU A 70 -21.30 -8.20 -15.09
C GLU A 70 -19.90 -7.86 -15.65
N LEU A 71 -19.00 -7.40 -14.77
CA LEU A 71 -17.67 -6.94 -15.15
C LEU A 71 -16.79 -8.11 -15.61
N PRO A 72 -15.78 -7.86 -16.47
CA PRO A 72 -14.90 -8.91 -16.98
C PRO A 72 -14.28 -9.73 -15.86
N ARG A 73 -14.31 -11.06 -16.00
CA ARG A 73 -13.75 -12.01 -15.01
C ARG A 73 -12.25 -11.81 -14.74
N ALA A 74 -11.53 -11.10 -15.62
CA ALA A 74 -10.15 -10.72 -15.42
C ALA A 74 -9.95 -9.68 -14.28
N LEU A 75 -11.02 -9.00 -13.86
CA LEU A 75 -11.00 -8.08 -12.72
C LEU A 75 -11.27 -8.77 -11.38
N ARG A 76 -11.65 -10.06 -11.40
CA ARG A 76 -11.75 -10.86 -10.18
C ARG A 76 -10.35 -11.19 -9.69
N MET A 77 -10.20 -11.24 -8.39
CA MET A 77 -8.97 -11.75 -7.81
C MET A 77 -8.72 -13.18 -8.27
N THR A 78 -7.52 -13.42 -8.76
CA THR A 78 -7.07 -14.77 -9.09
C THR A 78 -6.99 -15.61 -7.81
N PRO A 79 -7.09 -16.94 -7.90
CA PRO A 79 -6.87 -17.82 -6.75
C PRO A 79 -5.51 -17.62 -6.07
N LYS A 80 -4.51 -17.13 -6.83
CA LYS A 80 -3.19 -16.79 -6.32
C LYS A 80 -3.24 -15.53 -5.45
N GLU A 81 -3.87 -14.45 -5.93
CA GLU A 81 -4.04 -13.21 -5.17
C GLU A 81 -4.90 -13.44 -3.93
N LEU A 82 -6.01 -14.16 -4.06
CA LEU A 82 -6.83 -14.57 -2.91
C LEU A 82 -6.03 -15.38 -1.88
N ASN A 83 -5.12 -16.24 -2.32
CA ASN A 83 -4.25 -17.01 -1.42
C ASN A 83 -3.09 -16.16 -0.83
N GLU A 84 -2.69 -15.06 -1.48
CA GLU A 84 -1.73 -14.09 -0.94
C GLU A 84 -2.39 -13.13 0.05
N LEU A 85 -3.67 -12.79 -0.16
CA LEU A 85 -4.51 -12.00 0.75
C LEU A 85 -5.09 -12.82 1.90
N ASP A 86 -5.33 -14.11 1.71
CA ASP A 86 -5.60 -15.06 2.78
C ASP A 86 -4.28 -15.37 3.51
N VAL A 87 -3.71 -14.33 4.12
CA VAL A 87 -2.57 -14.46 5.02
C VAL A 87 -3.06 -15.29 6.19
N LYS A 88 -2.85 -16.61 6.10
CA LYS A 88 -3.22 -17.54 7.15
C LYS A 88 -2.64 -17.03 8.47
N GLU A 89 -3.39 -17.21 9.55
CA GLU A 89 -2.96 -16.90 10.92
C GLU A 89 -1.52 -17.37 11.18
N GLU A 90 -1.19 -18.56 10.69
CA GLU A 90 0.15 -19.17 10.76
C GLU A 90 1.26 -18.34 10.09
N VAL A 91 0.96 -17.70 8.95
CA VAL A 91 1.89 -16.85 8.20
C VAL A 91 2.06 -15.50 8.91
N MET A 92 0.98 -14.94 9.47
CA MET A 92 1.05 -13.71 10.26
C MET A 92 1.89 -13.91 11.52
N ILE A 93 1.61 -14.97 12.28
CA ILE A 93 2.36 -15.34 13.49
C ILE A 93 3.83 -15.59 13.15
N LYS A 94 4.11 -16.27 12.02
CA LYS A 94 5.49 -16.51 11.56
C LYS A 94 6.22 -15.21 11.23
N ARG A 95 5.62 -14.30 10.46
CA ARG A 95 6.21 -12.99 10.12
C ARG A 95 6.44 -12.12 11.34
N PHE A 96 5.50 -12.13 12.30
CA PHE A 96 5.66 -11.46 13.58
C PHE A 96 6.90 -12.00 14.32
N ALA A 97 7.02 -13.32 14.44
CA ALA A 97 8.14 -13.97 15.13
C ALA A 97 9.48 -13.68 14.46
N GLU A 98 9.53 -13.70 13.13
CA GLU A 98 10.72 -13.35 12.35
C GLU A 98 11.14 -11.90 12.63
N LYS A 99 10.20 -10.94 12.60
CA LYS A 99 10.47 -9.53 12.91
C LYS A 99 10.96 -9.36 14.34
N VAL A 100 10.30 -9.97 15.32
CA VAL A 100 10.72 -9.90 16.73
C VAL A 100 12.10 -10.53 16.94
N ALA A 101 12.39 -11.67 16.30
CA ALA A 101 13.71 -12.29 16.38
C ALA A 101 14.81 -11.36 15.83
N VAL A 102 14.54 -10.68 14.72
CA VAL A 102 15.46 -9.66 14.17
C VAL A 102 15.67 -8.52 15.16
N TYR A 103 14.61 -7.97 15.75
CA TYR A 103 14.72 -6.87 16.72
C TYR A 103 15.50 -7.29 17.98
N LEU A 104 15.20 -8.47 18.52
CA LEU A 104 15.93 -9.02 19.67
C LEU A 104 17.40 -9.30 19.36
N SER A 105 17.75 -9.60 18.10
CA SER A 105 19.13 -9.84 17.67
C SER A 105 19.94 -8.55 17.48
N LEU A 106 19.28 -7.45 17.11
CA LEU A 106 19.91 -6.15 16.89
C LEU A 106 20.17 -5.41 18.22
N GLY A 107 19.44 -5.75 19.29
CA GLY A 107 19.62 -5.14 20.61
C GLY A 107 19.18 -3.68 20.69
N ASP A 108 18.69 -3.12 19.59
CA ASP A 108 18.10 -1.80 19.48
C ASP A 108 16.58 -1.88 19.62
N VAL A 109 16.02 -0.93 20.37
CA VAL A 109 14.59 -0.62 20.29
C VAL A 109 14.36 -0.02 18.90
N PRO A 110 13.40 -0.50 18.10
CA PRO A 110 13.11 0.14 16.81
C PRO A 110 12.87 1.62 17.06
N ASN A 111 13.43 2.47 16.21
CA ASN A 111 12.97 3.85 16.12
C ASN A 111 11.53 3.79 15.60
N CYS A 112 10.56 3.60 16.50
CA CYS A 112 9.13 3.73 16.23
C CYS A 112 8.72 5.20 16.02
N GLY A 113 9.68 6.08 15.68
CA GLY A 113 9.38 7.36 15.08
C GLY A 113 8.87 7.10 13.66
N ASP A 114 7.65 7.57 13.40
CA ASP A 114 6.92 7.52 12.12
C ASP A 114 6.04 6.29 11.85
N CYS A 115 5.44 5.71 12.90
CA CYS A 115 4.14 5.04 12.78
C CYS A 115 3.08 5.69 13.70
N ASP A 116 3.23 7.00 13.92
CA ASP A 116 2.19 7.87 14.48
C ASP A 116 1.24 8.40 13.38
N GLU A 117 1.07 7.65 12.28
CA GLU A 117 -0.25 7.60 11.65
C GLU A 117 -1.13 6.76 12.58
N VAL A 118 -1.57 7.40 13.66
CA VAL A 118 -2.82 7.07 14.31
C VAL A 118 -3.84 7.08 13.20
N LEU A 119 -4.12 5.91 12.61
CA LEU A 119 -5.33 5.70 11.82
C LEU A 119 -6.44 6.22 12.72
N PRO A 120 -7.12 7.32 12.35
CA PRO A 120 -8.10 7.90 13.23
C PRO A 120 -9.11 6.79 13.51
N GLN A 121 -9.27 6.44 14.79
CA GLN A 121 -10.42 5.68 15.26
C GLN A 121 -11.64 6.42 14.71
N GLN A 122 -12.21 5.91 13.62
CA GLN A 122 -13.40 6.45 13.00
C GLN A 122 -14.58 6.13 13.91
N THR A 123 -14.66 6.87 15.02
CA THR A 123 -15.90 7.10 15.74
C THR A 123 -16.67 8.15 14.95
N SER A 124 -17.29 7.76 13.83
CA SER A 124 -18.40 8.54 13.28
C SER A 124 -19.24 7.72 12.32
N THR A 125 -20.50 7.55 12.68
CA THR A 125 -21.60 6.99 11.88
C THR A 125 -22.01 7.94 10.74
N ALA A 126 -21.06 8.28 9.88
CA ALA A 126 -21.31 8.86 8.57
C ALA A 126 -20.49 8.02 7.59
N THR A 127 -21.16 7.20 6.78
CA THR A 127 -20.51 6.37 5.77
C THR A 127 -19.70 7.29 4.88
N ALA A 128 -18.37 7.31 5.07
CA ALA A 128 -17.48 8.06 4.21
C ALA A 128 -17.74 7.58 2.77
N PRO A 129 -17.76 8.51 1.78
CA PRO A 129 -17.86 8.07 0.40
C PRO A 129 -16.72 7.08 0.11
N PRO A 130 -16.97 6.05 -0.71
CA PRO A 130 -15.92 5.12 -1.10
C PRO A 130 -14.71 5.88 -1.64
N TRP A 131 -13.50 5.51 -1.22
CA TRP A 131 -12.25 6.21 -1.56
C TRP A 131 -12.08 6.44 -3.07
N HIS A 132 -12.58 5.53 -3.90
CA HIS A 132 -12.51 5.60 -5.36
C HIS A 132 -13.40 6.69 -5.97
N LYS A 133 -14.27 7.33 -5.18
CA LYS A 133 -15.08 8.50 -5.58
C LYS A 133 -14.42 9.83 -5.23
N GLU A 134 -13.30 9.81 -4.52
CA GLU A 134 -12.54 11.01 -4.15
C GLU A 134 -11.39 11.22 -5.13
N ALA A 135 -11.49 12.26 -5.96
CA ALA A 135 -10.50 12.57 -6.99
C ALA A 135 -9.06 12.71 -6.41
N SER A 136 -8.91 13.35 -5.25
CA SER A 136 -7.62 13.54 -4.59
C SER A 136 -6.95 12.22 -4.20
N LEU A 137 -7.70 11.29 -3.62
CA LEU A 137 -7.18 9.97 -3.24
C LEU A 137 -6.83 9.15 -4.48
N VAL A 138 -7.70 9.15 -5.49
CA VAL A 138 -7.44 8.42 -6.74
C VAL A 138 -6.22 8.98 -7.47
N LEU A 139 -6.10 10.29 -7.62
CA LEU A 139 -4.92 10.91 -8.25
C LEU A 139 -3.64 10.63 -7.45
N ASN A 140 -3.70 10.60 -6.12
CA ASN A 140 -2.55 10.22 -5.30
C ASN A 140 -2.14 8.76 -5.56
N VAL A 141 -3.10 7.83 -5.63
CA VAL A 141 -2.82 6.42 -5.96
C VAL A 141 -2.26 6.29 -7.38
N LEU A 142 -2.87 6.97 -8.35
CA LEU A 142 -2.38 6.97 -9.73
C LEU A 142 -0.98 7.56 -9.84
N SER A 143 -0.61 8.47 -8.93
CA SER A 143 0.71 9.09 -8.97
C SER A 143 1.80 8.03 -8.86
N PHE A 144 1.61 6.90 -8.18
CA PHE A 144 2.62 5.84 -8.10
C PHE A 144 2.85 5.05 -9.40
N LEU A 145 2.04 5.27 -10.43
CA LEU A 145 2.17 4.63 -11.74
C LEU A 145 3.02 5.49 -12.67
N SER A 146 3.62 4.84 -13.69
CA SER A 146 4.34 5.56 -14.75
C SER A 146 3.38 6.44 -15.57
N LEU A 147 3.86 7.60 -16.02
CA LEU A 147 3.09 8.51 -16.87
C LEU A 147 2.63 7.85 -18.18
N LYS A 148 3.47 7.00 -18.79
CA LYS A 148 3.13 6.22 -19.99
C LYS A 148 1.91 5.33 -19.76
N PHE A 149 1.83 4.67 -18.60
CA PHE A 149 0.66 3.87 -18.22
C PHE A 149 -0.57 4.75 -17.96
N ILE A 150 -0.41 5.88 -17.29
CA ILE A 150 -1.52 6.78 -17.00
C ILE A 150 -2.15 7.28 -18.31
N LEU A 151 -1.34 7.81 -19.22
CA LEU A 151 -1.77 8.37 -20.50
C LEU A 151 -2.37 7.33 -21.46
N ARG A 152 -1.89 6.08 -21.43
CA ARG A 152 -2.36 5.02 -22.35
C ARG A 152 -3.47 4.14 -21.80
N VAL A 153 -3.60 4.05 -20.48
CA VAL A 153 -4.48 3.07 -19.83
C VAL A 153 -5.39 3.74 -18.82
N ALA A 154 -4.85 4.47 -17.84
CA ALA A 154 -5.64 5.00 -16.72
C ALA A 154 -6.74 5.98 -17.18
N GLU A 155 -6.47 6.78 -18.21
CA GLU A 155 -7.45 7.71 -18.81
C GLU A 155 -8.67 7.01 -19.44
N ASP A 156 -8.55 5.72 -19.74
CA ASP A 156 -9.60 4.92 -20.38
C ASP A 156 -10.27 3.92 -19.43
N VAL A 157 -9.85 3.85 -18.16
CA VAL A 157 -10.43 2.92 -17.17
C VAL A 157 -11.89 3.25 -16.87
N CYS A 158 -12.20 4.52 -16.57
CA CYS A 158 -13.57 4.96 -16.35
C CYS A 158 -13.74 6.46 -16.65
N ARG A 159 -15.00 6.89 -16.77
CA ARG A 159 -15.34 8.29 -17.07
C ARG A 159 -14.84 9.25 -16.00
N ASP A 160 -15.00 8.89 -14.73
CA ASP A 160 -14.68 9.79 -13.62
C ASP A 160 -13.17 10.05 -13.56
N TRP A 161 -12.34 9.02 -13.75
CA TRP A 161 -10.88 9.17 -13.83
C TRP A 161 -10.47 10.05 -15.02
N ARG A 162 -11.09 9.84 -16.19
CA ARG A 162 -10.86 10.70 -17.34
C ARG A 162 -11.22 12.15 -17.04
N GLU A 163 -12.39 12.40 -16.46
CA GLU A 163 -12.82 13.75 -16.11
C GLU A 163 -11.84 14.42 -15.15
N TRP A 164 -11.37 13.70 -14.12
CA TRP A 164 -10.39 14.24 -13.17
C TRP A 164 -9.03 14.50 -13.82
N LEU A 165 -8.50 13.54 -14.58
CA LEU A 165 -7.21 13.65 -15.26
C LEU A 165 -7.19 14.78 -16.29
N PHE A 166 -8.30 15.01 -17.00
CA PHE A 166 -8.42 16.05 -18.03
C PHE A 166 -8.79 17.44 -17.47
N CYS A 167 -9.24 17.55 -16.22
CA CYS A 167 -9.62 18.82 -15.61
C CYS A 167 -8.42 19.50 -14.94
N PRO A 168 -7.89 20.62 -15.46
CA PRO A 168 -6.69 21.24 -14.91
C PRO A 168 -6.84 21.68 -13.45
N GLU A 169 -8.02 22.14 -13.05
CA GLU A 169 -8.29 22.56 -11.66
C GLU A 169 -8.18 21.41 -10.65
N VAL A 170 -8.27 20.15 -11.13
CA VAL A 170 -8.22 18.95 -10.29
C VAL A 170 -6.86 18.24 -10.42
N SER A 171 -6.29 18.16 -11.62
CA SER A 171 -5.12 17.34 -11.92
C SER A 171 -3.81 18.10 -12.11
N LYS A 172 -3.80 19.43 -12.02
CA LYS A 172 -2.57 20.23 -12.24
C LYS A 172 -1.40 19.76 -11.38
N ASP A 173 -1.60 19.65 -10.07
CA ASP A 173 -0.53 19.25 -9.15
C ASP A 173 -0.09 17.80 -9.37
N PHE A 174 -1.05 16.94 -9.72
CA PHE A 174 -0.78 15.55 -10.10
C PHE A 174 0.14 15.45 -11.31
N TRP A 175 -0.20 16.14 -12.42
CA TRP A 175 0.60 16.11 -13.64
C TRP A 175 1.96 16.76 -13.44
N HIS A 176 2.01 17.93 -12.79
CA HIS A 176 3.25 18.61 -12.46
C HIS A 176 4.20 17.68 -11.69
N THR A 177 3.72 17.07 -10.61
CA THR A 177 4.55 16.22 -9.74
C THR A 177 5.00 14.94 -10.44
N SER A 178 4.09 14.32 -11.20
CA SER A 178 4.39 13.09 -11.94
C SER A 178 5.41 13.32 -13.05
N VAL A 179 5.30 14.45 -13.77
CA VAL A 179 6.24 14.83 -14.84
C VAL A 179 7.62 15.14 -14.27
N LEU A 180 7.73 15.93 -13.19
CA LEU A 180 9.03 16.21 -12.59
C LEU A 180 9.68 14.96 -11.99
N ARG A 181 8.89 13.98 -11.52
CA ARG A 181 9.46 12.74 -11.00
C ARG A 181 10.11 11.88 -12.08
N GLU A 182 9.46 11.72 -13.23
CA GLU A 182 9.91 10.80 -14.29
C GLU A 182 10.76 11.49 -15.35
N TYR A 183 10.51 12.77 -15.62
CA TYR A 183 11.03 13.50 -16.79
C TYR A 183 11.69 14.83 -16.44
N GLN A 184 12.29 14.95 -15.25
CA GLN A 184 12.99 16.18 -14.84
C GLN A 184 14.01 16.62 -15.90
N GLU A 185 14.80 15.68 -16.44
CA GLU A 185 15.83 15.97 -17.43
C GLU A 185 15.24 16.50 -18.75
N CYS A 186 14.12 15.92 -19.21
CA CYS A 186 13.40 16.40 -20.39
C CYS A 186 12.83 17.80 -20.16
N ILE A 187 12.30 18.09 -18.97
CA ILE A 187 11.79 19.42 -18.61
C ILE A 187 12.91 20.46 -18.55
N ASP A 188 14.08 20.10 -18.00
CA ASP A 188 15.23 20.98 -17.97
C ASP A 188 15.71 21.31 -19.39
N LEU A 189 15.77 20.31 -20.28
CA LEU A 189 16.12 20.48 -21.69
C LEU A 189 15.10 21.34 -22.45
N LEU A 190 13.81 21.09 -22.24
CA LEU A 190 12.73 21.89 -22.84
C LEU A 190 12.82 23.35 -22.36
N SER A 191 13.05 23.57 -21.06
CA SER A 191 13.17 24.91 -20.48
C SER A 191 14.33 25.72 -21.08
N LEU A 192 15.45 25.05 -21.40
CA LEU A 192 16.59 25.65 -22.10
C LEU A 192 16.27 26.03 -23.56
N SER A 193 15.34 25.33 -24.20
CA SER A 193 15.04 25.48 -25.63
C SER A 193 13.85 26.41 -25.93
N ALA A 194 12.78 26.38 -25.14
CA ALA A 194 11.54 27.14 -25.39
C ALA A 194 11.33 28.36 -24.45
N GLY A 195 12.21 28.57 -23.47
CA GLY A 195 12.18 29.71 -22.55
C GLY A 195 11.21 29.56 -21.36
N GLU A 196 11.14 30.58 -20.50
CA GLU A 196 10.44 30.59 -19.19
C GLU A 196 8.91 30.32 -19.23
N GLY A 197 8.31 30.17 -20.42
CA GLY A 197 6.88 29.93 -20.60
C GLY A 197 6.41 28.49 -20.39
N ILE A 198 7.32 27.51 -20.40
CA ILE A 198 6.96 26.07 -20.35
C ILE A 198 6.31 25.69 -19.03
N CYS A 199 6.82 26.20 -17.90
CA CYS A 199 6.29 25.88 -16.57
C CYS A 199 4.88 26.47 -16.31
N ASN A 200 4.40 27.35 -17.20
CA ASN A 200 3.03 27.89 -17.17
C ASN A 200 2.08 27.15 -18.13
N GLY A 201 2.58 26.15 -18.87
CA GLY A 201 1.81 25.34 -19.80
C GLY A 201 0.94 24.28 -19.12
N ASP A 202 0.13 23.60 -19.92
CA ASP A 202 -0.63 22.43 -19.50
C ASP A 202 0.33 21.24 -19.25
N TRP A 203 0.49 20.87 -17.97
CA TRP A 203 1.37 19.77 -17.54
C TRP A 203 0.99 18.42 -18.12
N ARG A 204 -0.29 18.19 -18.45
CA ARG A 204 -0.70 16.96 -19.14
C ARG A 204 -0.16 16.93 -20.56
N THR A 205 -0.17 18.05 -21.25
CA THR A 205 0.42 18.17 -22.59
C THR A 205 1.93 17.96 -22.54
N LEU A 206 2.63 18.50 -21.53
CA LEU A 206 4.05 18.22 -21.33
C LEU A 206 4.32 16.73 -21.05
N ALA A 207 3.49 16.08 -20.23
CA ALA A 207 3.60 14.64 -20.01
C ALA A 207 3.51 13.84 -21.31
N MET A 208 2.57 14.19 -22.21
CA MET A 208 2.44 13.53 -23.51
C MET A 208 3.67 13.72 -24.40
N VAL A 209 4.28 14.91 -24.39
CA VAL A 209 5.50 15.19 -25.16
C VAL A 209 6.67 14.35 -24.62
N CYS A 210 6.91 14.37 -23.31
CA CYS A 210 7.99 13.60 -22.70
C CYS A 210 7.83 12.08 -22.93
N CYS A 211 6.60 11.56 -22.83
CA CYS A 211 6.33 10.15 -23.10
C CYS A 211 6.48 9.76 -24.57
N ALA A 212 6.32 10.71 -25.51
CA ALA A 212 6.49 10.44 -26.93
C ALA A 212 7.98 10.38 -27.33
N ASP A 213 8.83 11.22 -26.71
CA ASP A 213 10.28 11.18 -26.93
C ASP A 213 10.89 9.86 -26.40
N ASP A 214 10.38 9.34 -25.28
CA ASP A 214 10.78 8.03 -24.73
C ASP A 214 10.48 6.84 -25.65
N ASP A 215 9.39 6.90 -26.42
CA ASP A 215 9.04 5.82 -27.36
C ASP A 215 10.02 5.77 -28.56
N ASP A 216 10.64 6.89 -28.90
CA ASP A 216 11.61 6.97 -30.00
C ASP A 216 13.00 6.46 -29.58
N ASP A 217 13.40 6.63 -28.31
CA ASP A 217 14.67 6.10 -27.76
C ASP A 217 14.64 4.58 -27.52
N GLU A 218 13.47 3.98 -27.23
CA GLU A 218 13.30 2.51 -27.17
C GLU A 218 13.39 1.85 -28.56
N SER A 219 13.24 2.63 -29.65
CA SER A 219 13.27 2.10 -31.03
C SER A 219 14.67 2.03 -31.65
N CYS A 220 15.70 2.54 -30.96
CA CYS A 220 17.08 2.59 -31.46
C CYS A 220 18.00 1.45 -30.97
N ASP A 221 17.48 0.43 -30.27
CA ASP A 221 18.25 -0.76 -29.84
C ASP A 221 17.73 -2.09 -30.42
N GLU A 222 17.04 -2.02 -31.56
CA GLU A 222 16.89 -3.17 -32.46
C GLU A 222 17.41 -2.80 -33.85
N THR A 223 18.74 -2.78 -34.05
CA THR A 223 19.40 -3.38 -35.23
C THR A 223 20.93 -3.29 -35.19
N VAL A 224 21.55 -4.48 -35.09
CA VAL A 224 22.87 -4.93 -35.59
C VAL A 224 24.14 -4.52 -34.83
#